data_AF-A0A9E5WSQ9-F1
#
_entry.id   AF-A0A9E5WSQ9-F1
#
_cell.length_a   1.000
_cell.length_b   1.000
_cell.length_c   1.000
_cell.angle_alpha   90.00
_cell.angle_beta   90.00
_cell.angle_gamma   90.00
#
_symmetry.space_group_name_H-M   'P 1'
#
loop_
_entity.id
_entity.type
_entity.pdbx_description
1 polymer ?
#
loop_
_entity_poly.entity_id
_entity_poly.type
_entity_poly.pdbx_seq_one_letter_code
_entity_poly.pdbx_strand_id
1 'polypeptide(L)'
;MDYHLKPVGKTCAATGRELVPGTVCHSVLVEREGQLVRLDFSPEGWSGPPEGTIAHWRCQVPEPHGERAKPLDTEGLMRYFEQLVEDADPEQEKFCYVLALLLLQKKRLKLEGSRVEGGVEYLELLGQHGEGPYYIRDQQLSDDEIRRVQEALTAQLTAEWS
;
A
#
# COMPACT_ATOMS: atom_id res chain seq x y z
N MET A 1 20.84 12.61 0.56
CA MET A 1 20.06 13.81 0.91
C MET A 1 18.65 13.54 0.46
N ASP A 2 17.78 13.16 1.39
CA ASP A 2 16.42 12.69 1.10
C ASP A 2 15.46 13.89 1.05
N TYR A 3 15.19 14.36 -0.16
CA TYR A 3 14.25 15.45 -0.39
C TYR A 3 12.82 14.91 -0.33
N HIS A 4 12.11 15.20 0.77
CA HIS A 4 10.71 14.82 0.94
C HIS A 4 9.81 15.85 0.25
N LEU A 5 9.52 15.63 -1.03
CA LEU A 5 8.57 16.44 -1.78
C LEU A 5 7.14 15.98 -1.48
N LYS A 6 6.25 16.93 -1.19
CA LYS A 6 4.82 16.65 -1.01
C LYS A 6 4.20 16.12 -2.31
N PRO A 7 3.12 15.30 -2.22
CA PRO A 7 2.28 14.96 -3.38
C PRO A 7 1.76 16.21 -4.10
N VAL A 8 1.22 16.03 -5.31
CA VAL A 8 0.54 17.10 -6.06
C VAL A 8 -0.50 17.76 -5.16
N GLY A 9 -0.48 19.09 -5.08
CA GLY A 9 -1.47 19.88 -4.36
C GLY A 9 -2.88 19.69 -4.92
N LYS A 10 -3.89 20.12 -4.16
CA LYS A 10 -5.29 20.08 -4.61
C LYS A 10 -5.71 21.35 -5.35
N THR A 11 -4.95 22.43 -5.24
CA THR A 11 -5.30 23.74 -5.79
C THR A 11 -4.15 24.31 -6.60
N CYS A 12 -4.51 25.02 -7.66
CA CYS A 12 -3.58 25.76 -8.49
C CYS A 12 -3.02 26.95 -7.72
N ALA A 13 -1.70 27.08 -7.66
CA ALA A 13 -1.00 28.13 -6.95
C ALA A 13 -1.24 29.54 -7.53
N ALA A 14 -1.59 29.64 -8.82
CA ALA A 14 -1.90 30.92 -9.48
C ALA A 14 -3.37 31.32 -9.33
N THR A 15 -4.30 30.38 -9.56
CA THR A 15 -5.73 30.71 -9.66
C THR A 15 -6.52 30.40 -8.40
N GLY A 16 -5.95 29.62 -7.47
CA GLY A 16 -6.63 29.11 -6.27
C GLY A 16 -7.72 28.05 -6.57
N ARG A 17 -8.00 27.76 -7.85
CA ARG A 17 -8.99 26.76 -8.27
C ARG A 17 -8.48 25.35 -8.03
N GLU A 18 -9.40 24.41 -7.93
CA GLU A 18 -9.08 22.99 -7.79
C GLU A 18 -8.30 22.47 -9.01
N LEU A 19 -7.29 21.63 -8.76
CA LEU A 19 -6.61 20.86 -9.78
C LEU A 19 -7.47 19.64 -10.10
N VAL A 20 -8.03 19.62 -11.30
CA VAL A 20 -8.99 18.61 -11.73
C VAL A 20 -8.27 17.27 -11.92
N PRO A 21 -8.75 16.18 -11.29
CA PRO A 21 -8.23 14.83 -11.52
C PRO A 21 -8.11 14.46 -13.00
N GLY A 22 -7.07 13.70 -13.34
CA GLY A 22 -6.80 13.27 -14.72
C GLY A 22 -6.26 14.36 -15.64
N THR A 23 -6.23 15.63 -15.22
CA THR A 23 -5.69 16.73 -16.04
C THR A 23 -4.19 16.92 -15.87
N VAL A 24 -3.58 17.64 -16.82
CA VAL A 24 -2.16 18.02 -16.76
C VAL A 24 -1.94 19.03 -15.63
N CYS A 25 -0.86 18.86 -14.88
CA CYS A 25 -0.39 19.80 -13.88
C CYS A 25 1.09 20.16 -14.13
N HIS A 26 1.41 21.44 -14.00
CA HIS A 26 2.79 21.92 -14.02
C HIS A 26 3.25 22.13 -12.57
N SER A 27 4.23 21.35 -12.15
CA SER A 27 4.81 21.46 -10.81
C SER A 27 6.16 22.15 -10.87
N VAL A 28 6.42 23.04 -9.93
CA VAL A 28 7.71 23.69 -9.75
C VAL A 28 8.19 23.53 -8.32
N LEU A 29 9.51 23.47 -8.18
CA LEU A 29 10.20 23.54 -6.90
C LEU A 29 10.92 24.87 -6.82
N VAL A 30 10.60 25.66 -5.80
CA VAL A 30 11.25 26.95 -5.51
C VAL A 30 11.82 26.91 -4.10
N GLU A 31 12.87 27.70 -3.86
CA GLU A 31 13.34 27.94 -2.50
C GLU A 31 12.71 29.21 -1.94
N ARG A 32 12.05 29.10 -0.78
CA ARG A 32 11.47 30.23 -0.03
C ARG A 32 11.95 30.13 1.40
N GLU A 33 12.60 31.18 1.88
CA GLU A 33 13.10 31.26 3.27
C GLU A 33 13.98 30.05 3.67
N GLY A 34 14.80 29.55 2.72
CA GLY A 34 15.67 28.38 2.95
C GLY A 34 14.95 27.03 2.92
N GLN A 35 13.68 26.99 2.53
CA GLN A 35 12.88 25.77 2.39
C GLN A 35 12.50 25.50 0.94
N LEU A 36 12.58 24.24 0.53
CA LEU A 36 12.08 23.79 -0.76
C LEU A 36 10.55 23.68 -0.73
N VAL A 37 9.88 24.49 -1.54
CA VAL A 37 8.43 24.56 -1.64
C VAL A 37 8.01 24.12 -3.04
N ARG A 38 7.14 23.10 -3.09
CA ARG A 38 6.46 22.69 -4.32
C ARG A 38 5.24 23.59 -4.55
N LEU A 39 5.10 24.12 -5.77
CA LEU A 39 3.89 24.81 -6.24
C LEU A 39 3.36 24.07 -7.47
N ASP A 40 2.05 23.92 -7.54
CA ASP A 40 1.37 23.17 -8.60
C ASP A 40 0.41 24.10 -9.34
N PHE A 41 0.44 24.06 -10.67
CA PHE A 41 -0.33 24.94 -11.54
C PHE A 41 -1.20 24.13 -12.49
N SER A 42 -2.44 24.57 -12.67
CA SER A 42 -3.31 24.07 -13.74
C SER A 42 -2.77 24.53 -15.10
N PRO A 43 -3.19 23.92 -16.22
CA PRO A 43 -2.79 24.37 -17.55
C PRO A 43 -3.21 25.84 -17.79
N GLU A 44 -4.36 26.24 -17.25
CA GLU A 44 -4.88 27.61 -17.32
C GLU A 44 -4.05 28.61 -16.49
N GLY A 45 -3.55 28.17 -15.32
CA GLY A 45 -2.78 29.02 -14.41
C GLY A 45 -1.28 29.03 -14.69
N TRP A 46 -0.83 28.28 -15.68
CA TRP A 46 0.58 28.14 -16.01
C TRP A 46 1.04 29.24 -16.97
N SER A 47 1.93 30.12 -16.49
CA SER A 47 2.57 31.17 -17.28
C SER A 47 4.07 30.94 -17.51
N GLY A 48 4.57 29.75 -17.16
CA GLY A 48 6.00 29.43 -17.13
C GLY A 48 6.55 29.30 -15.71
N PRO A 49 7.78 28.79 -15.55
CA PRO A 49 8.41 28.65 -14.24
C PRO A 49 8.66 30.04 -13.61
N PRO A 50 8.22 30.28 -12.37
CA PRO A 50 8.52 31.52 -11.66
C PRO A 50 10.02 31.76 -11.47
N GLU A 51 10.41 33.02 -11.24
CA GLU A 51 11.78 33.35 -10.83
C GLU A 51 12.18 32.59 -9.54
N GLY A 52 13.42 32.10 -9.48
CA GLY A 52 13.89 31.26 -8.37
C GLY A 52 13.44 29.79 -8.44
N THR A 53 12.92 29.33 -9.58
CA THR A 53 12.63 27.91 -9.81
C THR A 53 13.92 27.09 -9.90
N ILE A 54 14.02 26.09 -9.03
CA ILE A 54 15.11 25.11 -9.00
C ILE A 54 14.84 23.97 -9.99
N ALA A 55 13.60 23.52 -10.06
CA ALA A 55 13.17 22.46 -10.98
C ALA A 55 11.71 22.66 -11.39
N HIS A 56 11.37 22.25 -12.60
CA HIS A 56 9.98 22.18 -13.05
C HIS A 56 9.74 20.89 -13.83
N TRP A 57 8.54 20.35 -13.70
CA TRP A 57 8.12 19.15 -14.43
C TRP A 57 6.62 19.20 -14.72
N ARG A 58 6.21 18.36 -15.66
CA ARG A 58 4.80 18.13 -15.98
C ARG A 58 4.39 16.77 -15.40
N CYS A 59 3.29 16.75 -14.68
CA CYS A 59 2.67 15.52 -14.18
C CYS A 59 1.17 15.52 -14.46
N GLN A 60 0.49 14.44 -14.09
CA GLN A 60 -0.97 14.36 -14.12
C GLN A 60 -1.49 14.51 -12.69
N VAL A 61 -2.62 15.19 -12.53
CA VAL A 61 -3.34 15.21 -11.25
C VAL A 61 -3.87 13.80 -10.99
N PRO A 62 -3.51 13.15 -9.87
CA PRO A 62 -3.96 11.79 -9.60
C PRO A 62 -5.47 11.76 -9.49
N GLU A 63 -6.09 10.72 -10.03
CA GLU A 63 -7.47 10.40 -9.69
C GLU A 63 -7.57 10.17 -8.18
N PRO A 64 -8.59 10.73 -7.50
CA PRO A 64 -8.91 10.25 -6.18
C PRO A 64 -9.20 8.76 -6.35
N HIS A 65 -8.32 7.90 -5.82
CA HIS A 65 -8.58 6.47 -5.76
C HIS A 65 -10.02 6.31 -5.27
N GLY A 66 -10.89 5.76 -6.13
CA GLY A 66 -12.30 5.53 -5.83
C GLY A 66 -12.43 4.89 -4.46
N GLU A 67 -13.52 5.20 -3.74
CA GLU A 67 -13.81 4.82 -2.36
C GLU A 67 -12.78 3.83 -1.83
N ARG A 68 -11.79 4.33 -1.07
CA ARG A 68 -10.85 3.45 -0.38
C ARG A 68 -11.69 2.35 0.24
N ALA A 69 -11.57 1.12 -0.26
CA ALA A 69 -12.19 -0.04 0.35
C ALA A 69 -11.95 0.12 1.84
N LYS A 70 -13.02 0.02 2.65
CA LYS A 70 -12.91 0.18 4.11
C LYS A 70 -11.65 -0.55 4.55
N PRO A 71 -10.74 0.09 5.30
CA PRO A 71 -9.50 -0.56 5.69
C PRO A 71 -9.86 -1.93 6.26
N LEU A 72 -9.37 -3.00 5.62
CA LEU A 72 -9.66 -4.35 6.06
C LEU A 72 -9.36 -4.43 7.56
N ASP A 73 -10.39 -4.71 8.36
CA ASP A 73 -10.30 -4.79 9.80
C ASP A 73 -9.23 -5.83 10.14
N THR A 74 -8.16 -5.37 10.80
CA THR A 74 -6.99 -6.22 11.06
C THR A 74 -7.34 -7.37 12.01
N GLU A 75 -8.31 -7.17 12.91
CA GLU A 75 -8.82 -8.25 13.74
C GLU A 75 -9.72 -9.21 12.95
N GLY A 76 -10.50 -8.71 11.99
CA GLY A 76 -11.22 -9.55 11.03
C GLY A 76 -10.28 -10.43 10.20
N LEU A 77 -9.17 -9.87 9.72
CA LEU A 77 -8.15 -10.61 8.98
C LEU A 77 -7.49 -11.69 9.84
N MET A 78 -7.24 -11.39 11.12
CA MET A 78 -6.70 -12.37 12.07
C MET A 78 -7.67 -13.53 12.29
N ARG A 79 -8.96 -13.25 12.56
CA ARG A 79 -9.96 -14.32 12.73
C ARG A 79 -10.07 -15.21 11.50
N TYR A 80 -10.05 -14.60 10.31
CA TYR A 80 -10.08 -15.36 9.05
C TYR A 80 -8.83 -16.20 8.86
N PHE A 81 -7.65 -15.67 9.22
CA PHE A 81 -6.41 -16.44 9.22
C PHE A 81 -6.47 -17.65 10.15
N GLU A 82 -6.95 -17.48 11.39
CA GLU A 82 -7.11 -18.58 12.34
C GLU A 82 -8.05 -19.66 11.80
N GLN A 83 -9.15 -19.26 11.18
CA GLN A 83 -10.08 -20.19 10.53
C GLN A 83 -9.40 -20.97 9.40
N LEU A 84 -8.66 -20.30 8.50
CA LEU A 84 -7.93 -20.98 7.42
C LEU A 84 -6.89 -21.97 7.93
N VAL A 85 -6.22 -21.65 9.04
CA VAL A 85 -5.27 -22.57 9.68
C VAL A 85 -5.98 -23.77 10.30
N GLU A 86 -7.14 -23.56 10.93
CA GLU A 86 -7.93 -24.63 11.56
C GLU A 86 -8.54 -25.58 10.51
N ASP A 87 -9.08 -25.02 9.41
CA ASP A 87 -9.66 -25.80 8.31
C ASP A 87 -8.62 -26.68 7.61
N ALA A 88 -7.36 -26.23 7.58
CA ALA A 88 -6.21 -26.94 7.00
C ALA A 88 -6.44 -27.43 5.56
N ASP A 89 -7.21 -26.67 4.77
CA ASP A 89 -7.52 -26.99 3.37
C ASP A 89 -6.29 -26.77 2.47
N PRO A 90 -5.79 -27.82 1.78
CA PRO A 90 -4.66 -27.69 0.85
C PRO A 90 -4.89 -26.67 -0.26
N GLU A 91 -6.14 -26.46 -0.70
CA GLU A 91 -6.46 -25.48 -1.75
C GLU A 91 -6.27 -24.03 -1.27
N GLN A 92 -6.32 -23.82 0.06
CA GLN A 92 -6.21 -22.50 0.70
C GLN A 92 -4.80 -22.20 1.23
N GLU A 93 -3.83 -23.11 1.09
CA GLU A 93 -2.46 -22.90 1.59
C GLU A 93 -1.82 -21.61 1.08
N LYS A 94 -2.01 -21.27 -0.20
CA LYS A 94 -1.50 -20.03 -0.80
C LYS A 94 -2.18 -18.79 -0.21
N PHE A 95 -3.49 -18.86 0.03
CA PHE A 95 -4.24 -17.78 0.67
C PHE A 95 -3.77 -17.57 2.10
N CYS A 96 -3.63 -18.66 2.88
CA CYS A 96 -3.13 -18.63 4.25
C CYS A 96 -1.72 -18.01 4.32
N TYR A 97 -0.81 -18.41 3.42
CA TYR A 97 0.53 -17.83 3.33
C TYR A 97 0.49 -16.32 3.03
N VAL A 98 -0.23 -15.87 2.00
CA VAL A 98 -0.31 -14.45 1.64
C VAL A 98 -0.99 -13.62 2.73
N LEU A 99 -2.01 -14.17 3.38
CA LEU A 99 -2.68 -13.52 4.53
C LEU A 99 -1.74 -13.39 5.73
N ALA A 100 -0.92 -14.41 6.00
CA ALA A 100 0.12 -14.35 7.02
C ALA A 100 1.15 -13.23 6.73
N LEU A 101 1.61 -13.11 5.48
CA LEU A 101 2.49 -12.02 5.05
C LEU A 101 1.84 -10.64 5.22
N LEU A 102 0.55 -10.52 4.89
CA LEU A 102 -0.20 -9.27 5.08
C LEU A 102 -0.31 -8.90 6.56
N LEU A 103 -0.56 -9.87 7.44
CA LEU A 103 -0.63 -9.67 8.89
C LEU A 103 0.74 -9.32 9.50
N LEU A 104 1.84 -9.84 8.96
CA LEU A 104 3.21 -9.43 9.31
C LEU A 104 3.46 -7.95 8.94
N GLN A 105 3.09 -7.53 7.72
CA GLN A 105 3.22 -6.13 7.28
C GLN A 105 2.39 -5.18 8.16
N LYS A 106 1.20 -5.62 8.57
CA LYS A 106 0.32 -4.91 9.52
C LYS A 106 0.79 -5.01 10.98
N LYS A 107 1.86 -5.75 11.25
CA LYS A 107 2.40 -6.03 12.59
C LYS A 107 1.39 -6.71 13.52
N ARG A 108 0.39 -7.44 13.01
CA ARG A 108 -0.55 -8.23 13.82
C ARG A 108 -0.02 -9.63 14.13
N LEU A 109 0.84 -10.15 13.26
CA LEU A 109 1.72 -11.28 13.49
C LEU A 109 3.17 -10.80 13.67
N LYS A 110 3.99 -11.63 14.30
CA LYS A 110 5.45 -11.54 14.38
C LYS A 110 6.06 -12.83 13.84
N LEU A 111 7.18 -12.69 13.13
CA LEU A 111 8.01 -13.82 12.72
C LEU A 111 9.02 -14.09 13.84
N GLU A 112 8.92 -15.24 14.50
CA GLU A 112 9.87 -15.66 15.53
C GLU A 112 11.03 -16.46 14.94
N GLY A 113 10.79 -17.17 13.84
CA GLY A 113 11.82 -17.94 13.15
C GLY A 113 11.28 -18.66 11.93
N SER A 114 12.12 -19.51 11.35
CA SER A 114 11.71 -20.50 10.36
C SER A 114 12.35 -21.84 10.66
N ARG A 115 11.71 -22.91 10.22
CA ARG A 115 12.23 -24.28 10.31
C ARG A 115 12.06 -25.01 9.00
N VAL A 116 12.95 -25.96 8.74
CA VAL A 116 12.88 -26.80 7.55
C VAL A 116 12.55 -28.24 7.97
N GLU A 117 11.45 -28.77 7.44
CA GLU A 117 11.01 -30.15 7.68
C GLU A 117 10.82 -30.84 6.33
N GLY A 118 11.53 -31.95 6.10
CA GLY A 118 11.42 -32.69 4.84
C GLY A 118 11.79 -31.90 3.57
N GLY A 119 12.62 -30.86 3.70
CA GLY A 119 12.98 -29.95 2.59
C GLY A 119 11.96 -28.85 2.32
N VAL A 120 10.93 -28.73 3.15
CA VAL A 120 9.92 -27.67 3.09
C VAL A 120 10.19 -26.67 4.22
N GLU A 121 10.22 -25.39 3.87
CA GLU A 121 10.37 -24.31 4.86
C GLU A 121 9.00 -23.93 5.45
N TYR A 122 8.98 -23.71 6.77
CA TYR A 122 7.84 -23.24 7.54
C TYR A 122 8.23 -22.00 8.33
N LEU A 123 7.41 -20.97 8.23
CA LEU A 123 7.50 -19.76 9.04
C LEU A 123 6.84 -20.00 10.40
N GLU A 124 7.53 -19.66 11.48
CA GLU A 124 6.99 -19.69 12.85
C GLU A 124 6.47 -18.30 13.22
N LEU A 125 5.15 -18.20 13.38
CA LEU A 125 4.46 -16.93 13.57
C LEU A 125 3.75 -16.87 14.93
N LEU A 126 3.86 -15.73 15.61
CA LEU A 126 3.11 -15.42 16.83
C LEU A 126 2.18 -14.25 16.62
N GLY A 127 0.97 -14.33 17.18
CA GLY A 127 0.05 -13.21 17.29
C GLY A 127 0.50 -12.20 18.33
N GLN A 128 0.28 -10.91 18.08
CA GLN A 128 0.60 -9.83 19.01
C GLN A 128 -0.09 -9.98 20.37
N HIS A 129 -1.24 -10.66 20.44
CA HIS A 129 -1.98 -10.86 21.68
C HIS A 129 -1.75 -12.25 22.30
N GLY A 130 -0.73 -12.98 21.82
CA GLY A 130 -0.33 -14.28 22.36
C GLY A 130 -0.96 -15.47 21.64
N GLU A 131 -1.56 -15.28 20.47
CA GLU A 131 -2.08 -16.38 19.66
C GLU A 131 -0.94 -17.13 18.93
N GLY A 132 -1.16 -18.41 18.60
CA GLY A 132 -0.15 -19.30 18.01
C GLY A 132 0.61 -20.15 19.05
N PRO A 133 1.80 -20.69 18.71
CA PRO A 133 2.52 -20.51 17.45
C PRO A 133 1.81 -21.14 16.25
N TYR A 134 1.89 -20.46 15.11
CA TYR A 134 1.43 -20.96 13.81
C TYR A 134 2.64 -21.34 12.95
N TYR A 135 2.56 -22.48 12.27
CA TYR A 135 3.59 -22.95 11.35
C TYR A 135 3.07 -22.91 9.92
N ILE A 136 3.42 -21.85 9.19
CA ILE A 136 2.90 -21.60 7.84
C ILE A 136 3.95 -22.01 6.83
N ARG A 137 3.59 -22.95 5.95
CA ARG A 137 4.46 -23.42 4.87
C ARG A 137 4.81 -22.25 3.93
N ASP A 138 6.08 -22.06 3.64
CA ASP A 138 6.52 -21.12 2.61
C ASP A 138 6.14 -21.66 1.23
N GLN A 139 5.31 -20.90 0.52
CA GLN A 139 4.76 -21.28 -0.79
C GLN A 139 5.69 -20.89 -1.95
N GLN A 140 6.82 -20.23 -1.68
CA GLN A 140 7.83 -19.77 -2.64
C GLN A 140 7.21 -19.03 -3.84
N LEU A 141 6.19 -18.22 -3.56
CA LEU A 141 5.47 -17.47 -4.57
C LEU A 141 6.33 -16.34 -5.13
N SER A 142 6.31 -16.17 -6.45
CA SER A 142 6.87 -14.97 -7.08
C SER A 142 6.07 -13.71 -6.73
N ASP A 143 6.66 -12.53 -6.89
CA ASP A 143 5.98 -11.24 -6.66
C ASP A 143 4.66 -11.12 -7.43
N ASP A 144 4.61 -11.63 -8.67
CA ASP A 144 3.40 -11.60 -9.48
C ASP A 144 2.33 -12.58 -9.00
N GLU A 145 2.73 -13.74 -8.47
CA GLU A 145 1.79 -14.67 -7.83
C GLU A 145 1.25 -14.11 -6.52
N ILE A 146 2.11 -13.49 -5.70
CA ILE A 146 1.69 -12.79 -4.47
C ILE A 146 0.64 -11.73 -4.79
N ARG A 147 0.89 -10.90 -5.83
CA ARG A 147 -0.09 -9.88 -6.28
C ARG A 147 -1.43 -10.50 -6.68
N ARG A 148 -1.42 -11.55 -7.50
CA ARG A 148 -2.65 -12.22 -7.94
C ARG A 148 -3.44 -12.83 -6.78
N VAL A 149 -2.75 -13.50 -5.85
CA VAL A 149 -3.41 -14.08 -4.66
C VAL A 149 -3.93 -12.98 -3.75
N GLN A 150 -3.19 -11.88 -3.58
CA GLN A 150 -3.64 -10.73 -2.78
C GLN A 150 -4.87 -10.04 -3.39
N GLU A 151 -4.94 -9.92 -4.72
CA GLU A 151 -6.12 -9.43 -5.43
C GLU A 151 -7.34 -10.35 -5.21
N ALA A 152 -7.15 -11.67 -5.38
CA ALA A 152 -8.20 -12.66 -5.13
C ALA A 152 -8.69 -12.64 -3.66
N LEU A 153 -7.76 -12.57 -2.71
CA LEU A 153 -8.05 -12.46 -1.27
C LEU A 153 -8.86 -11.19 -0.98
N THR A 154 -8.47 -10.07 -1.56
CA THR A 154 -9.20 -8.80 -1.38
C THR A 154 -10.62 -8.89 -1.94
N ALA A 155 -10.79 -9.51 -3.11
CA ALA A 155 -12.11 -9.72 -3.71
C ALA A 155 -13.00 -10.63 -2.84
N GLN A 156 -12.46 -11.72 -2.31
CA GLN A 156 -13.20 -12.64 -1.44
C GLN A 156 -13.60 -11.96 -0.11
N LEU A 157 -12.67 -11.29 0.55
CA LEU A 157 -12.96 -10.55 1.79
C LEU A 157 -14.00 -9.44 1.59
N THR A 158 -13.98 -8.79 0.43
CA THR A 158 -15.00 -7.77 0.09
C THR A 158 -16.38 -8.39 -0.10
N ALA A 159 -16.47 -9.59 -0.69
CA ALA A 159 -17.74 -10.29 -0.90
C ALA A 159 -18.31 -10.91 0.40
N GLU A 160 -17.46 -11.39 1.29
CA GLU A 160 -17.88 -11.98 2.58
C GLU A 160 -18.22 -10.91 3.63
N TRP A 161 -17.64 -9.71 3.53
CA TRP A 161 -17.83 -8.61 4.50
C TRP A 161 -18.68 -7.44 3.97
N SER A 162 -19.38 -7.62 2.86
CA SER A 162 -20.40 -6.68 2.34
C SER A 162 -21.77 -6.94 2.97
#